data_AF-A0A523G4E7-F1
#
_entry.id   AF-A0A523G4E7-F1
#
_cell.length_a   1.000
_cell.length_b   1.000
_cell.length_c   1.000
_cell.angle_alpha   90.00
_cell.angle_beta   90.00
_cell.angle_gamma   90.00
#
_symmetry.space_group_name_H-M   'P 1'
#
loop_
_entity.id
_entity.type
_entity.pdbx_description
1 polymer ?
#
loop_
_entity_poly.entity_id
_entity_poly.type
_entity_poly.pdbx_seq_one_letter_code
_entity_poly.pdbx_strand_id
1 'polypeptide(L)'
;MNLRNIDPLTQTLTKISLILGLTMLFISCNAVKHLKDDELLLEENNIIVEGKKMKDSDLYNLLTQKPNPKIPIMRIPMGLHVYNIAEPDPDSTYQAWIDRKPNREEKLNNLWSKKQVDGLGRSKSNFNDWLKRTGSAPVIIDKKRSQKSIDQLKRYYATQGWFNVEGKYT
;
A
#
# COMPACT_ATOMS: atom_id res chain seq x y z
N MET A 1 12.96 -49.89 2.61
CA MET A 1 11.74 -49.20 2.15
C MET A 1 10.87 -48.97 3.37
N ASN A 2 10.82 -47.75 3.91
CA ASN A 2 10.16 -47.47 5.19
C ASN A 2 9.04 -46.46 4.94
N LEU A 3 7.82 -46.96 4.80
CA LEU A 3 6.62 -46.13 4.74
C LEU A 3 6.15 -45.92 6.17
N ARG A 4 6.54 -44.78 6.76
CA ARG A 4 5.99 -44.34 8.05
C ARG A 4 4.49 -44.11 7.88
N ASN A 5 3.67 -45.00 8.45
CA ASN A 5 2.26 -44.74 8.68
C ASN A 5 2.15 -43.67 9.77
N ILE A 6 1.97 -42.42 9.34
CA ILE A 6 1.72 -41.29 10.24
C ILE A 6 0.25 -41.37 10.65
N ASP A 7 -0.02 -41.36 11.96
CA ASP A 7 -1.39 -41.42 12.49
C ASP A 7 -2.25 -40.28 11.90
N PRO A 8 -3.45 -40.57 11.37
CA PRO A 8 -4.25 -39.59 10.63
C PRO A 8 -4.63 -38.37 11.50
N LEU A 9 -4.76 -38.55 12.82
CA LEU A 9 -5.03 -37.48 13.77
C LEU A 9 -3.83 -36.53 13.96
N THR A 10 -2.61 -37.05 13.99
CA THR A 10 -1.40 -36.21 14.10
C THR A 10 -1.14 -35.43 12.80
N GLN A 11 -1.51 -36.02 11.66
CA GLN A 11 -1.44 -35.37 10.36
C GLN A 11 -2.43 -34.21 10.24
N THR A 12 -3.67 -34.36 10.73
CA THR A 12 -4.67 -33.27 10.71
C THR A 12 -4.29 -32.15 11.66
N LEU A 13 -3.80 -32.46 12.87
CA LEU A 13 -3.32 -31.44 13.82
C LEU A 13 -2.14 -30.63 13.27
N THR A 14 -1.19 -31.29 12.58
CA THR A 14 -0.05 -30.60 11.96
C THR A 14 -0.50 -29.65 10.84
N LYS A 15 -1.47 -30.07 10.01
CA LYS A 15 -2.07 -29.23 8.96
C LYS A 15 -2.79 -28.02 9.56
N ILE A 16 -3.58 -28.23 10.61
CA ILE A 16 -4.30 -27.15 11.30
C ILE A 16 -3.31 -26.17 11.90
N SER A 17 -2.29 -26.65 12.63
CA SER A 17 -1.23 -25.82 13.23
C SER A 17 -0.48 -25.00 12.19
N LEU A 18 -0.14 -25.60 11.04
CA LEU A 18 0.52 -24.90 9.94
C LEU A 18 -0.34 -23.76 9.37
N ILE A 19 -1.64 -24.02 9.15
CA ILE A 19 -2.58 -23.00 8.66
C ILE A 19 -2.72 -21.88 9.69
N LEU A 20 -2.87 -22.22 10.97
CA LEU A 20 -3.03 -21.25 12.07
C LEU A 20 -1.77 -20.41 12.29
N GLY A 21 -0.58 -21.01 12.17
CA GLY A 21 0.69 -20.30 12.20
C GLY A 21 0.87 -19.38 11.00
N LEU A 22 0.42 -19.79 9.81
CA LEU A 22 0.52 -18.97 8.60
C LEU A 22 -0.42 -17.76 8.65
N THR A 23 -1.64 -17.92 9.19
CA THR A 23 -2.58 -16.80 9.32
C THR A 23 -2.09 -15.72 10.30
N MET A 24 -1.32 -16.09 11.32
CA MET A 24 -0.71 -15.12 12.24
C MET A 24 0.27 -14.14 11.57
N LEU A 25 0.84 -14.49 10.42
CA LEU A 25 1.77 -13.60 9.70
C LEU A 25 1.08 -12.39 9.06
N PHE A 26 -0.26 -12.39 8.93
CA PHE A 26 -1.01 -11.33 8.25
C PHE A 26 -1.62 -10.27 9.19
N ILE A 27 -1.40 -10.36 10.52
CA ILE A 27 -2.08 -9.49 11.51
C ILE A 27 -1.58 -8.03 11.48
N SER A 28 -0.38 -7.76 10.95
CA SER A 28 0.28 -6.44 11.04
C SER A 28 0.04 -5.50 9.85
N CYS A 29 -0.98 -5.76 9.03
CA CYS A 29 -1.23 -4.98 7.82
C CYS A 29 -1.77 -3.57 8.13
N ASN A 30 -0.96 -2.52 7.94
CA ASN A 30 -1.35 -1.11 8.15
C ASN A 30 -1.24 -0.29 6.85
N ALA A 31 -2.38 0.18 6.33
CA ALA A 31 -2.48 1.00 5.12
C ALA A 31 -2.12 2.48 5.34
N VAL A 32 -2.24 2.99 6.56
CA VAL A 32 -2.03 4.41 6.92
C VAL A 32 -0.71 4.65 7.65
N LYS A 33 0.21 3.68 7.62
CA LYS A 33 1.49 3.70 8.35
C LYS A 33 2.30 4.99 8.21
N HIS A 34 2.27 5.60 7.02
CA HIS A 34 3.07 6.78 6.67
C HIS A 34 2.24 8.06 6.53
N LEU A 35 0.95 8.03 6.86
CA LEU A 35 0.10 9.22 6.87
C LEU A 35 0.28 9.96 8.19
N LYS A 36 0.10 11.29 8.13
CA LYS A 36 -0.03 12.10 9.34
C LYS A 36 -1.40 11.92 9.98
N ASP A 37 -1.52 12.29 11.25
CA ASP A 37 -2.77 12.17 12.00
C ASP A 37 -3.93 12.99 11.40
N ASP A 38 -3.64 14.06 10.66
CA ASP A 38 -4.62 14.92 9.97
C ASP A 38 -4.89 14.51 8.51
N GLU A 39 -4.18 13.52 7.98
CA GLU A 39 -4.30 13.04 6.61
C GLU A 39 -5.25 11.84 6.53
N LEU A 40 -6.15 11.85 5.54
CA LEU A 40 -7.10 10.77 5.29
C LEU A 40 -6.81 10.09 3.95
N LEU A 41 -6.77 8.75 3.98
CA LEU A 41 -6.62 7.93 2.79
C LEU A 41 -7.94 7.85 2.00
N LEU A 42 -7.89 8.10 0.69
CA LEU A 42 -9.03 7.93 -0.20
C LEU A 42 -9.26 6.44 -0.49
N GLU A 43 -10.24 5.84 0.17
CA GLU A 43 -10.56 4.42 -0.02
C GLU A 43 -11.48 4.16 -1.23
N GLU A 44 -12.47 5.01 -1.43
CA GLU A 44 -13.44 4.89 -2.50
C GLU A 44 -14.04 6.25 -2.88
N ASN A 45 -14.51 6.34 -4.13
CA ASN A 45 -15.33 7.45 -4.58
C ASN A 45 -16.74 6.93 -4.83
N ASN A 46 -17.75 7.69 -4.43
CA ASN A 46 -19.15 7.37 -4.68
C ASN A 46 -19.83 8.58 -5.31
N ILE A 47 -20.38 8.41 -6.51
CA ILE A 47 -21.19 9.44 -7.18
C ILE A 47 -22.65 9.14 -6.90
N ILE A 48 -23.36 10.08 -6.29
CA ILE A 48 -24.79 9.95 -5.95
C ILE A 48 -25.55 11.07 -6.65
N VAL A 49 -26.55 10.70 -7.45
CA VAL A 49 -27.41 11.63 -8.18
C VAL A 49 -28.84 11.33 -7.76
N GLU A 50 -29.54 12.34 -7.22
CA GLU A 50 -30.93 12.20 -6.72
C GLU A 50 -31.11 11.00 -5.76
N GLY A 51 -30.13 10.79 -4.87
CA GLY A 51 -30.15 9.68 -3.89
C GLY A 51 -29.79 8.30 -4.46
N LYS A 52 -29.50 8.19 -5.77
CA LYS A 52 -29.10 6.93 -6.40
C LYS A 52 -27.60 6.89 -6.65
N LYS A 53 -26.95 5.79 -6.23
CA LYS A 53 -25.53 5.55 -6.51
C LYS A 53 -25.33 5.22 -7.99
N MET A 54 -24.53 6.05 -8.65
CA MET A 54 -24.18 5.87 -10.06
C MET A 54 -23.06 4.84 -10.21
N LYS A 55 -23.16 4.02 -11.25
CA LYS A 55 -22.15 3.01 -11.64
C LYS A 55 -21.48 3.31 -12.98
N ASP A 56 -21.86 4.42 -13.62
CA ASP A 56 -21.40 4.82 -14.94
C ASP A 56 -19.90 5.14 -14.94
N SER A 57 -19.12 4.42 -15.75
CA SER A 57 -17.68 4.58 -15.85
C SER A 57 -17.26 5.97 -16.33
N ASP A 58 -18.06 6.60 -17.20
CA ASP A 58 -17.75 7.91 -17.77
C ASP A 58 -17.80 8.97 -16.67
N LEU A 59 -18.75 8.87 -15.74
CA LEU A 59 -18.82 9.74 -14.56
C LEU A 59 -17.60 9.56 -13.65
N TYR A 60 -17.18 8.33 -13.37
CA TYR A 60 -15.98 8.08 -12.55
C TYR A 60 -14.68 8.52 -13.24
N ASN A 61 -14.65 8.55 -14.57
CA ASN A 61 -13.51 9.06 -15.33
C ASN A 61 -13.34 10.57 -15.23
N LEU A 62 -14.41 11.30 -14.92
CA LEU A 62 -14.36 12.74 -14.65
C LEU A 62 -13.81 13.09 -13.27
N LEU A 63 -13.64 12.12 -12.37
CA LEU A 63 -13.07 12.39 -11.06
C LEU A 63 -11.55 12.61 -11.16
N THR A 64 -11.07 13.73 -10.62
CA THR A 64 -9.64 14.08 -10.65
C THR A 64 -8.79 13.28 -9.68
N GLN A 65 -9.38 12.82 -8.57
CA GLN A 65 -8.74 11.95 -7.60
C GLN A 65 -9.39 10.57 -7.66
N LYS A 66 -8.58 9.52 -7.76
CA LYS A 66 -9.03 8.14 -7.79
C LYS A 66 -8.32 7.37 -6.67
N PRO A 67 -9.01 6.47 -5.96
CA PRO A 67 -8.39 5.67 -4.90
C PRO A 67 -7.28 4.80 -5.47
N ASN A 68 -6.40 4.31 -4.59
CA ASN A 68 -5.36 3.35 -4.97
C ASN A 68 -5.97 2.10 -5.65
N PRO A 69 -5.39 1.60 -6.76
CA PRO A 69 -5.88 0.40 -7.43
C PRO A 69 -5.94 -0.80 -6.48
N LYS A 70 -7.09 -1.47 -6.45
CA LYS A 70 -7.33 -2.66 -5.63
C LYS A 70 -7.30 -3.91 -6.51
N ILE A 71 -6.76 -5.01 -5.98
CA ILE A 71 -6.84 -6.32 -6.67
C ILE A 71 -8.31 -6.75 -6.76
N PRO A 72 -8.83 -7.11 -7.96
CA PRO A 72 -10.26 -7.40 -8.15
C PRO A 72 -10.82 -8.50 -7.24
N ILE A 73 -10.05 -9.54 -6.96
CA ILE A 73 -10.50 -10.73 -6.20
C ILE A 73 -10.59 -10.44 -4.70
N MET A 74 -9.59 -9.74 -4.14
CA MET A 74 -9.46 -9.56 -2.69
C MET A 74 -9.83 -8.13 -2.23
N ARG A 75 -10.02 -7.19 -3.16
CA ARG A 75 -10.24 -5.76 -2.90
C ARG A 75 -9.15 -5.10 -2.04
N ILE A 76 -7.93 -5.63 -2.08
CA ILE A 76 -6.79 -5.10 -1.32
C ILE A 76 -5.93 -4.18 -2.21
N PRO A 77 -5.55 -2.99 -1.74
CA PRO A 77 -4.64 -2.09 -2.46
C PRO A 77 -3.18 -2.57 -2.33
N MET A 78 -2.80 -3.65 -3.01
CA MET A 78 -1.45 -4.23 -2.86
C MET A 78 -0.33 -3.25 -3.18
N GLY A 79 -0.51 -2.37 -4.17
CA GLY A 79 0.47 -1.32 -4.48
C GLY A 79 0.72 -0.40 -3.28
N LEU A 80 -0.31 -0.06 -2.51
CA LEU A 80 -0.18 0.76 -1.30
C LEU A 80 0.63 0.02 -0.23
N HIS A 81 0.36 -1.27 -0.02
CA HIS A 81 1.12 -2.05 0.95
C HIS A 81 2.59 -2.20 0.55
N VAL A 82 2.87 -2.43 -0.74
CA VAL A 82 4.26 -2.47 -1.26
C VAL A 82 4.97 -1.13 -1.01
N TYR A 83 4.28 -0.01 -1.24
CA TYR A 83 4.81 1.31 -0.94
C TYR A 83 5.10 1.49 0.57
N ASN A 84 4.20 1.05 1.45
CA ASN A 84 4.35 1.19 2.91
C ASN A 84 5.44 0.28 3.53
N ILE A 85 5.89 -0.75 2.80
CA ILE A 85 7.07 -1.54 3.19
C ILE A 85 8.34 -0.69 3.06
N ALA A 86 8.37 0.25 2.10
CA ALA A 86 9.50 1.16 1.96
C ALA A 86 9.64 2.02 3.22
N GLU A 87 10.87 2.09 3.73
CA GLU A 87 11.27 3.03 4.77
C GLU A 87 11.45 4.44 4.16
N PRO A 88 11.13 5.52 4.90
CA PRO A 88 11.37 6.88 4.43
C PRO A 88 12.85 7.12 4.11
N ASP A 89 13.73 6.80 5.07
CA ASP A 89 15.17 7.10 5.05
C ASP A 89 16.03 5.82 5.15
N PRO A 90 16.18 5.05 4.05
CA PRO A 90 16.87 3.75 4.08
C PRO A 90 18.34 3.84 4.49
N ASP A 91 19.03 4.93 4.11
CA ASP A 91 20.45 5.16 4.42
C ASP A 91 20.66 5.39 5.93
N SER A 92 19.82 6.25 6.52
CA SER A 92 19.83 6.50 7.97
C SER A 92 19.55 5.22 8.75
N THR A 93 18.59 4.40 8.30
CA THR A 93 18.34 3.10 8.94
C THR A 93 19.50 2.12 8.77
N TYR A 94 20.16 2.11 7.62
CA TYR A 94 21.35 1.27 7.40
C TYR A 94 22.48 1.68 8.35
N GLN A 95 22.75 2.97 8.45
CA GLN A 95 23.79 3.50 9.33
C GLN A 95 23.45 3.23 10.81
N ALA A 96 22.21 3.48 11.22
CA ALA A 96 21.74 3.14 12.56
C ALA A 96 21.85 1.63 12.84
N TRP A 97 21.67 0.76 11.84
CA TRP A 97 21.91 -0.67 11.98
C TRP A 97 23.41 -0.97 12.17
N ILE A 98 24.31 -0.36 11.40
CA ILE A 98 25.76 -0.52 11.61
C ILE A 98 26.15 -0.07 13.03
N ASP A 99 25.70 1.11 13.45
CA ASP A 99 26.11 1.75 14.70
C ASP A 99 25.47 1.14 15.95
N ARG A 100 24.33 0.45 15.81
CA ARG A 100 23.61 -0.20 16.93
C ARG A 100 24.48 -1.19 17.72
N LYS A 101 25.49 -1.81 17.09
CA LYS A 101 26.38 -2.76 17.77
C LYS A 101 27.82 -2.30 17.63
N PRO A 102 28.57 -2.13 18.74
CA PRO A 102 29.96 -1.69 18.69
C PRO A 102 30.80 -2.67 17.86
N ASN A 103 31.71 -2.12 17.07
CA ASN A 103 32.64 -2.81 16.17
C ASN A 103 31.94 -3.70 15.13
N ARG A 104 30.66 -3.46 14.81
CA ARG A 104 29.96 -4.20 13.74
C ARG A 104 30.58 -3.93 12.39
N GLU A 105 30.86 -2.67 12.06
CA GLU A 105 31.48 -2.30 10.79
C GLU A 105 32.84 -3.00 10.60
N GLU A 106 33.71 -2.93 11.61
CA GLU A 106 35.01 -3.60 11.61
C GLU A 106 34.88 -5.13 11.44
N LYS A 107 33.95 -5.76 12.17
CA LYS A 107 33.69 -7.21 12.03
C LYS A 107 33.18 -7.59 10.64
N LEU A 108 32.34 -6.75 10.04
CA LEU A 108 31.87 -6.96 8.67
C LEU A 108 33.01 -6.77 7.67
N ASN A 109 33.86 -5.75 7.86
CA ASN A 109 35.03 -5.48 7.04
C ASN A 109 36.13 -6.56 7.16
N ASN A 110 36.14 -7.32 8.26
CA ASN A 110 37.02 -8.48 8.43
C ASN A 110 36.51 -9.73 7.66
N LEU A 111 35.21 -9.82 7.40
CA LEU A 111 34.59 -10.92 6.65
C LEU A 111 34.46 -10.60 5.15
N TRP A 112 34.14 -9.35 4.83
CA TRP A 112 33.85 -8.84 3.49
C TRP A 112 34.66 -7.58 3.20
N SER A 113 34.89 -7.28 1.92
CA SER A 113 35.54 -6.01 1.53
C SER A 113 34.71 -4.81 1.96
N LYS A 114 35.35 -3.71 2.35
CA LYS A 114 34.69 -2.42 2.65
C LYS A 114 33.69 -2.01 1.56
N LYS A 115 34.03 -2.22 0.28
CA LYS A 115 33.14 -1.94 -0.86
C LYS A 115 31.84 -2.77 -0.83
N GLN A 116 31.90 -4.01 -0.35
CA GLN A 116 30.73 -4.89 -0.22
C GLN A 116 29.87 -4.43 0.95
N VAL A 117 30.48 -4.07 2.08
CA VAL A 117 29.77 -3.50 3.24
C VAL A 117 29.06 -2.20 2.84
N ASP A 118 29.76 -1.24 2.22
CA ASP A 118 29.14 -0.02 1.68
C ASP A 118 28.10 -0.31 0.58
N GLY A 119 28.28 -1.43 -0.14
CA GLY A 119 27.34 -1.93 -1.13
C GLY A 119 26.01 -2.40 -0.53
N LEU A 120 25.99 -2.85 0.73
CA LEU A 120 24.74 -3.26 1.41
C LEU A 120 23.82 -2.07 1.66
N GLY A 121 24.38 -0.93 2.08
CA GLY A 121 23.62 0.31 2.25
C GLY A 121 23.00 0.76 0.93
N ARG A 122 23.81 0.79 -0.15
CA ARG A 122 23.33 1.10 -1.50
C ARG A 122 22.27 0.13 -1.99
N SER A 123 22.45 -1.18 -1.75
CA SER A 123 21.45 -2.20 -2.10
C SER A 123 20.14 -1.98 -1.35
N LYS A 124 20.20 -1.63 -0.06
CA LYS A 124 19.03 -1.28 0.75
C LYS A 124 18.30 -0.06 0.17
N SER A 125 19.01 1.02 -0.16
CA SER A 125 18.40 2.19 -0.80
C SER A 125 17.77 1.85 -2.15
N ASN A 126 18.49 1.13 -3.01
CA ASN A 126 17.99 0.72 -4.32
C ASN A 126 16.73 -0.17 -4.20
N PHE A 127 16.71 -1.08 -3.23
CA PHE A 127 15.54 -1.92 -2.95
C PHE A 127 14.36 -1.08 -2.45
N ASN A 128 14.62 -0.08 -1.60
CA ASN A 128 13.62 0.86 -1.13
C ASN A 128 13.04 1.70 -2.27
N ASP A 129 13.89 2.22 -3.16
CA ASP A 129 13.46 2.95 -4.35
C ASP A 129 12.67 2.08 -5.31
N TRP A 130 13.07 0.80 -5.44
CA TRP A 130 12.29 -0.18 -6.18
C TRP A 130 10.90 -0.38 -5.57
N LEU A 131 10.79 -0.51 -4.23
CA LEU A 131 9.49 -0.60 -3.54
C LEU A 131 8.64 0.66 -3.74
N LYS A 132 9.23 1.85 -3.63
CA LYS A 132 8.54 3.13 -3.87
C LYS A 132 8.05 3.26 -5.31
N ARG A 133 8.85 2.78 -6.28
CA ARG A 133 8.52 2.83 -7.72
C ARG A 133 7.48 1.79 -8.12
N THR A 134 7.56 0.58 -7.59
CA THR A 134 6.63 -0.52 -7.89
C THR A 134 5.33 -0.38 -7.11
N GLY A 135 5.40 0.17 -5.88
CA GLY A 135 4.25 0.50 -5.07
C GLY A 135 3.49 1.73 -5.59
N SER A 136 2.32 1.94 -5.01
CA SER A 136 1.50 3.13 -5.25
C SER A 136 1.48 3.97 -3.99
N ALA A 137 1.93 5.22 -4.07
CA ALA A 137 1.84 6.15 -2.95
C ALA A 137 0.38 6.30 -2.47
N PRO A 138 0.16 6.54 -1.16
CA PRO A 138 -1.19 6.78 -0.63
C PRO A 138 -1.84 7.98 -1.31
N VAL A 139 -3.07 7.80 -1.78
CA VAL A 139 -3.87 8.91 -2.30
C VAL A 139 -4.56 9.60 -1.13
N ILE A 140 -4.04 10.76 -0.74
CA ILE A 140 -4.60 11.59 0.35
C ILE A 140 -5.76 12.43 -0.20
N ILE A 141 -6.82 12.58 0.59
CA ILE A 141 -8.00 13.40 0.23
C ILE A 141 -7.61 14.87 0.11
N ASP A 142 -7.84 15.47 -1.06
CA ASP A 142 -7.58 16.89 -1.32
C ASP A 142 -8.87 17.63 -1.67
N LYS A 143 -9.21 18.64 -0.87
CA LYS A 143 -10.44 19.44 -1.03
C LYS A 143 -10.52 20.15 -2.38
N LYS A 144 -9.40 20.67 -2.91
CA LYS A 144 -9.35 21.36 -4.21
C LYS A 144 -9.61 20.38 -5.35
N ARG A 145 -9.05 19.16 -5.27
CA ARG A 145 -9.31 18.07 -6.23
C ARG A 145 -10.76 17.58 -6.16
N SER A 146 -11.32 17.43 -4.96
CA SER A 146 -12.74 17.13 -4.77
C SER A 146 -13.61 18.17 -5.47
N GLN A 147 -13.35 19.47 -5.23
CA GLN A 147 -14.10 20.56 -5.85
C GLN A 147 -13.98 20.55 -7.38
N LYS A 148 -12.76 20.37 -7.91
CA LYS A 148 -12.55 20.28 -9.36
C LYS A 148 -13.34 19.13 -10.00
N SER A 149 -13.47 18.01 -9.29
CA SER A 149 -14.27 16.86 -9.74
C SER A 149 -15.76 17.21 -9.81
N ILE A 150 -16.28 17.94 -8.81
CA ILE A 150 -17.66 18.46 -8.84
C ILE A 150 -17.86 19.39 -10.05
N ASP A 151 -16.92 20.30 -10.32
CA ASP A 151 -17.03 21.22 -11.45
C ASP A 151 -16.98 20.51 -12.80
N GLN A 152 -16.24 19.40 -12.91
CA GLN A 152 -16.23 18.55 -14.11
C GLN A 152 -17.55 17.81 -14.29
N LEU A 153 -18.11 17.26 -13.22
CA LEU A 153 -19.43 16.62 -13.25
C LEU A 153 -20.53 17.60 -13.64
N LYS A 154 -20.53 18.82 -13.08
CA LYS A 154 -21.48 19.88 -13.45
C LYS A 154 -21.39 20.22 -14.94
N ARG A 155 -20.16 20.36 -15.47
CA ARG A 155 -19.95 20.60 -16.91
C ARG A 155 -20.48 19.45 -17.76
N TYR A 156 -20.22 18.19 -17.36
CA TYR A 156 -20.76 17.03 -18.05
C TYR A 156 -22.28 17.03 -18.08
N TYR A 157 -22.95 17.30 -16.96
CA TYR A 157 -24.41 17.36 -16.94
C TYR A 157 -24.98 18.55 -17.72
N ALA A 158 -24.28 19.68 -17.76
CA ALA A 158 -24.65 20.82 -18.59
C ALA A 158 -24.62 20.48 -20.09
N THR A 159 -23.68 19.67 -20.57
CA THR A 159 -23.70 19.20 -21.97
C THR A 159 -24.87 18.26 -22.27
N GLN A 160 -25.44 17.63 -21.24
CA GLN A 160 -26.65 16.81 -21.32
C GLN A 160 -27.95 17.62 -21.12
N GLY A 161 -27.88 18.95 -21.03
CA GLY A 161 -29.04 19.84 -20.89
C GLY A 161 -29.43 20.20 -19.45
N TRP A 162 -28.65 19.78 -18.45
CA TRP A 162 -28.90 20.07 -17.03
C TRP A 162 -28.03 21.24 -16.57
N PHE A 163 -28.54 22.47 -16.67
CA PHE A 163 -27.73 23.67 -16.42
C PHE A 163 -27.64 24.09 -14.94
N ASN A 164 -28.63 23.73 -14.12
CA ASN A 164 -28.74 24.16 -12.71
C ASN A 164 -28.32 23.05 -11.74
N VAL A 165 -27.25 22.31 -12.07
CA VAL A 165 -26.78 21.20 -11.22
C VAL A 165 -26.00 21.73 -10.03
N GLU A 166 -26.47 21.40 -8.83
CA GLU A 166 -25.74 21.59 -7.59
C GLU A 166 -24.99 20.31 -7.21
N GLY A 167 -23.84 20.48 -6.55
CA GLY A 167 -22.99 19.37 -6.17
C GLY A 167 -22.17 19.73 -4.95
N LYS A 168 -22.06 18.79 -4.02
CA LYS A 168 -21.24 18.85 -2.82
C LYS A 168 -20.45 17.55 -2.68
N TYR A 169 -19.29 17.63 -2.06
CA TYR A 169 -18.54 16.46 -1.62
C TYR A 169 -18.64 16.37 -0.09
N THR A 170 -18.57 15.15 0.43
CA THR A 170 -18.61 14.83 1.87
C THR A 170 -17.54 13.81 2.16
#